data_AF-A0A1W6CQH3-F1
#
_entry.id   AF-A0A1W6CQH3-F1
#
_cell.length_a   1.000
_cell.length_b   1.000
_cell.length_c   1.000
_cell.angle_alpha   90.00
_cell.angle_beta   90.00
_cell.angle_gamma   90.00
#
_symmetry.space_group_name_H-M   'P 1'
#
loop_
_entity.id
_entity.type
_entity.pdbx_description
1 polymer ?
#
loop_
_entity_poly.entity_id
_entity_poly.type
_entity_poly.pdbx_seq_one_letter_code
_entity_poly.pdbx_strand_id
1 'polypeptide(L)' 'MKVAAISFNDNHSLSMDVEGVSYIGAAQPMELEDGTWFLELLIRTGNGTVALQLVASSPEELDIKRYE' A
#
# COMPACT_ATOMS: atom_id res chain seq x y z
N MET A 1 15.39 -15.76 0.22
CA MET A 1 14.23 -14.88 0.52
C MET A 1 13.34 -14.92 -0.72
N LYS A 2 12.06 -15.29 -0.61
CA LYS A 2 11.13 -15.30 -1.75
C LYS A 2 10.35 -13.99 -1.71
N VAL A 3 10.49 -13.17 -2.74
CA VAL A 3 9.74 -11.92 -2.91
C VAL A 3 8.77 -12.12 -4.04
N ALA A 4 7.49 -11.84 -3.81
CA ALA A 4 6.47 -11.77 -4.84
C ALA A 4 6.12 -10.31 -5.06
N ALA A 5 6.20 -9.83 -6.29
CA ALA A 5 5.75 -8.50 -6.69
C ALA A 5 4.52 -8.66 -7.59
N ILE A 6 3.48 -7.88 -7.30
CA ILE A 6 2.27 -7.79 -8.12
C ILE A 6 2.21 -6.35 -8.61
N SER A 7 2.18 -6.16 -9.92
CA SER A 7 2.09 -4.85 -10.57
C SER A 7 0.89 -4.84 -11.50
N PHE A 8 0.19 -3.72 -11.52
CA PHE A 8 -1.00 -3.49 -12.32
C PHE A 8 -0.68 -2.43 -13.37
N ASN A 9 -1.17 -2.59 -14.60
CA ASN A 9 -0.99 -1.60 -15.68
C ASN A 9 -1.99 -0.43 -15.60
N ASP A 10 -3.01 -0.56 -14.76
CA ASP A 10 -4.06 0.43 -14.54
C ASP A 10 -4.62 0.24 -13.12
N ASN A 11 -5.49 1.16 -12.68
CA ASN A 11 -6.14 1.11 -11.38
C ASN A 11 -6.98 -0.16 -11.23
N HIS A 12 -6.48 -1.08 -10.40
CA HIS A 12 -7.13 -2.33 -10.09
C HIS A 12 -7.33 -2.49 -8.57
N SER A 13 -8.41 -3.15 -8.20
CA SER A 13 -8.64 -3.54 -6.81
C SER A 13 -7.72 -4.70 -6.45
N LEU A 14 -6.86 -4.50 -5.45
CA LEU A 14 -6.18 -5.59 -4.77
C LEU A 14 -7.00 -6.01 -3.55
N SER A 15 -7.46 -7.26 -3.54
CA SER A 15 -8.04 -7.88 -2.35
C SER A 15 -7.07 -8.96 -1.85
N MET A 16 -6.79 -8.94 -0.55
CA MET A 16 -5.83 -9.84 0.08
C MET A 16 -6.31 -10.22 1.47
N ASP A 17 -6.39 -11.52 1.74
CA ASP A 17 -6.57 -12.04 3.09
C ASP A 17 -5.21 -12.19 3.76
N VAL A 18 -5.05 -11.56 4.93
CA VAL A 18 -3.82 -11.62 5.72
C VAL A 18 -4.14 -12.16 7.11
N GLU A 19 -3.52 -13.28 7.47
CA GLU A 19 -3.71 -13.89 8.78
C GLU A 19 -2.77 -13.31 9.85
N GLY A 20 -3.25 -13.26 11.10
CA GLY A 20 -2.42 -12.88 12.25
C GLY A 20 -1.93 -11.43 12.21
N VAL A 21 -2.72 -10.52 11.63
CA VAL A 21 -2.41 -9.08 11.58
C VAL A 21 -2.31 -8.53 12.99
N SER A 22 -1.15 -7.94 13.30
CA SER A 22 -0.88 -7.26 14.57
C SER A 22 -0.91 -5.74 14.42
N TYR A 23 -0.67 -5.22 13.21
CA TYR A 23 -0.66 -3.79 12.94
C TYR A 23 -0.91 -3.49 11.47
N ILE A 24 -1.67 -2.42 11.21
CA ILE A 24 -1.83 -1.80 9.91
C ILE A 24 -1.50 -0.33 10.07
N GLY A 25 -0.58 0.19 9.26
CA GLY A 25 -0.21 1.60 9.28
C GLY A 25 0.23 2.08 7.92
N ALA A 26 -0.05 3.36 7.65
CA ALA A 26 0.33 4.01 6.41
C ALA A 26 1.23 5.21 6.70
N ALA A 27 2.21 5.42 5.81
CA ALA A 27 2.93 6.68 5.75
C ALA A 27 2.00 7.80 5.25
N GLN A 28 2.41 9.05 5.46
CA GLN A 28 1.76 10.16 4.76
C GLN A 28 2.15 10.11 3.27
N PRO A 29 1.24 10.47 2.35
CA PRO A 29 1.58 10.62 0.94
C PRO A 29 2.76 11.59 0.77
N MET A 30 3.68 11.23 -0.13
CA MET A 30 4.80 12.09 -0.52
C MET A 30 4.86 12.24 -2.04
N GLU A 31 5.17 13.44 -2.49
CA GLU A 31 5.41 13.74 -3.89
C GLU A 31 6.85 13.36 -4.27
N LEU A 32 7.03 12.70 -5.42
CA LEU A 32 8.31 12.34 -6.02
C LEU A 32 8.73 13.41 -7.04
N GLU A 33 10.00 13.35 -7.48
CA GLU A 33 10.59 14.37 -8.37
C GLU A 33 9.88 14.52 -9.73
N ASP A 34 9.15 13.48 -10.18
CA ASP A 34 8.43 13.45 -11.45
C ASP A 34 6.95 13.86 -11.33
N GLY A 35 6.51 14.32 -10.14
CA GLY A 35 5.12 14.68 -9.86
C GLY A 35 4.24 13.47 -9.51
N THR A 36 4.79 12.25 -9.48
CA THR A 36 4.09 11.06 -8.97
C THR A 36 3.96 11.15 -7.47
N TRP A 37 2.81 10.73 -6.93
CA TRP A 37 2.59 10.60 -5.51
C TRP A 37 2.82 9.16 -5.06
N PHE A 38 3.41 8.99 -3.88
CA PHE A 38 3.74 7.70 -3.30
C PHE A 38 3.22 7.58 -1.87
N LEU A 39 2.74 6.39 -1.50
CA LEU A 39 2.44 6.02 -0.11
C LEU A 39 2.81 4.55 0.14
N GLU A 40 3.37 4.28 1.33
CA GLU A 40 3.59 2.92 1.81
C GLU A 40 2.54 2.54 2.86
N LEU A 41 1.90 1.39 2.64
CA LEU A 41 1.03 0.72 3.60
C LEU A 41 1.75 -0.53 4.13
N LEU A 42 1.92 -0.60 5.44
CA LEU A 42 2.57 -1.70 6.13
C LEU A 42 1.54 -2.51 6.93
N ILE A 43 1.48 -3.80 6.65
CA ILE A 43 0.70 -4.79 7.39
C ILE A 43 1.68 -5.72 8.10
N ARG A 44 1.77 -5.64 9.42
CA ARG A 44 2.62 -6.53 10.23
C ARG A 44 1.80 -7.73 10.70
N THR A 45 2.41 -8.90 10.65
CA THR A 45 1.86 -10.16 11.14
C THR A 45 2.85 -10.84 12.08
N GLY A 46 2.43 -11.93 12.73
CA GLY A 46 3.36 -12.77 13.51
C GLY A 46 4.46 -13.43 12.66
N ASN A 47 4.28 -13.51 11.34
CA ASN A 47 5.17 -14.22 10.42
C ASN A 47 6.01 -13.29 9.53
N GLY A 48 5.82 -11.97 9.63
CA GLY A 48 6.56 -11.00 8.84
C GLY A 48 5.76 -9.74 8.53
N THR A 49 6.14 -9.04 7.47
CA THR A 49 5.51 -7.79 7.04
C THR A 49 5.12 -7.88 5.57
N VAL A 50 3.90 -7.47 5.26
CA VAL A 50 3.47 -7.16 3.88
C VAL A 50 3.61 -5.65 3.72
N ALA A 51 4.41 -5.22 2.77
CA ALA A 51 4.54 -3.83 2.38
C ALA A 51 3.86 -3.63 1.02
N LEU A 52 2.91 -2.70 0.97
CA LEU A 52 2.24 -2.28 -0.24
C LEU A 52 2.72 -0.87 -0.59
N GLN A 53 3.32 -0.76 -1.76
CA GLN A 53 3.82 0.50 -2.31
C GLN A 53 2.83 0.98 -3.36
N LEU A 54 2.18 2.10 -3.07
CA LEU A 54 1.13 2.68 -3.90
C LEU A 54 1.68 3.93 -4.58
N VAL A 55 1.31 4.10 -5.85
CA VAL A 55 1.62 5.29 -6.63
C VAL A 55 0.36 5.87 -7.23
N ALA A 56 0.28 7.20 -7.35
CA ALA A 56 -0.88 7.92 -7.85
C ALA A 56 -0.49 9.23 -8.55
N SER A 57 -1.44 9.83 -9.26
CA SER A 57 -1.24 11.14 -9.91
C SER A 57 -1.55 12.33 -9.00
N SER A 58 -2.19 12.08 -7.85
CA SER A 58 -2.57 13.10 -6.87
C SER A 58 -2.55 12.53 -5.44
N PRO A 59 -2.36 13.36 -4.39
CA PRO A 59 -2.36 12.88 -3.01
C PRO A 59 -3.73 12.36 -2.57
N GLU A 60 -4.83 12.90 -3.10
CA GLU A 60 -6.19 12.52 -2.73
C GLU A 60 -6.54 11.10 -3.16
N GLU A 61 -5.90 10.60 -4.22
CA GLU A 61 -6.04 9.21 -4.68
C GLU A 61 -5.40 8.19 -3.70
N LEU A 62 -4.52 8.64 -2.81
CA LEU A 62 -3.86 7.82 -1.79
C LEU A 62 -4.59 7.87 -0.44
N ASP A 63 -5.76 8.52 -0.36
CA ASP A 63 -6.55 8.61 0.86
C ASP A 63 -7.10 7.24 1.28
N ILE A 64 -6.69 6.77 2.46
CA ILE A 64 -7.12 5.47 3.00
C ILE A 64 -8.43 5.66 3.75
N LYS A 65 -9.53 5.39 3.05
CA LYS A 65 -10.87 5.44 3.61
C LYS A 65 -11.17 4.16 4.39
N ARG A 66 -11.60 4.30 5.64
CA ARG A 66 -12.19 3.19 6.38
C ARG A 66 -13.64 3.01 5.91
N TYR A 67 -14.03 1.78 5.61
CA TYR A 67 -15.44 1.44 5.50
C TYR A 67 -16.01 1.45 6.92
N GLU A 68 -16.93 2.37 7.21
CA GLU A 68 -17.75 2.37 8.43
C GLU A 68 -18.88 1.33 8.34
#